data_AF-A0A353PG84-F1
#
_entry.id   AF-A0A353PG84-F1
#
_cell.length_a   1.000
_cell.length_b   1.000
_cell.length_c   1.000
_cell.angle_alpha   90.00
_cell.angle_beta   90.00
_cell.angle_gamma   90.00
#
_symmetry.space_group_name_H-M   'P 1'
#
loop_
_entity.id
_entity.type
_entity.pdbx_description
1 polymer ?
#
loop_
_entity_poly.entity_id
_entity_poly.type
_entity_poly.pdbx_seq_one_letter_code
_entity_poly.pdbx_strand_id
1 'polypeptide(L)'
;MAVLPRLAVWKFASCDGCQLSLLDCEDELLSLGEQVQFANFPEASSDIQPGPYDISLVEGSVCTPHDAARIQQVRQQSRILVTIGACATAGGIQALRNFADVKEYASVVYARPDYISSLATSTPIADH
;
A
#
# COMPACT_ATOMS: atom_id res chain seq x y z
N MET A 1 -18.01 6.26 25.98
CA MET A 1 -17.51 5.24 25.02
C MET A 1 -16.01 5.44 24.90
N ALA A 2 -15.23 4.36 24.91
CA ALA A 2 -13.80 4.43 24.64
C ALA A 2 -13.59 4.86 23.18
N VAL A 3 -12.59 5.72 22.92
CA VAL A 3 -12.22 6.10 21.55
C VAL A 3 -11.44 4.95 20.94
N LEU A 4 -11.99 4.33 19.89
CA LEU A 4 -11.31 3.24 19.19
C LEU A 4 -10.11 3.80 18.38
N PRO A 5 -8.97 3.08 18.32
CA PRO A 5 -7.87 3.43 17.45
C PRO A 5 -8.31 3.51 15.98
N ARG A 6 -7.85 4.54 15.27
CA ARG A 6 -8.15 4.76 13.84
C ARG A 6 -7.15 4.01 12.97
N LEU A 7 -7.64 3.05 12.20
CA LEU A 7 -6.88 2.22 11.28
C LEU A 7 -7.05 2.71 9.83
N ALA A 8 -5.94 2.81 9.11
CA ALA A 8 -5.91 3.00 7.67
C ALA A 8 -5.20 1.84 6.97
N VAL A 9 -5.67 1.46 5.80
CA VAL A 9 -5.09 0.42 4.94
C VAL A 9 -4.73 1.05 3.60
N TRP A 10 -3.48 0.90 3.18
CA TRP A 10 -2.91 1.58 2.03
C TRP A 10 -2.39 0.59 1.00
N LYS A 11 -2.77 0.83 -0.25
CA LYS A 11 -2.28 0.12 -1.42
C LYS A 11 -1.23 0.91 -2.18
N PHE A 12 -0.10 0.26 -2.43
CA PHE A 12 0.94 0.64 -3.39
C PHE A 12 1.02 -0.41 -4.51
N ALA A 13 2.18 -0.58 -5.18
CA ALA A 13 2.31 -1.58 -6.24
C ALA A 13 2.25 -3.00 -5.66
N SER A 14 1.07 -3.62 -5.72
CA SER A 14 0.74 -4.92 -5.12
C SER A 14 -0.19 -5.74 -6.02
N CYS A 15 -0.64 -6.89 -5.53
CA CYS A 15 -1.67 -7.74 -6.12
C CYS A 15 -2.96 -7.79 -5.28
N ASP A 16 -3.16 -6.85 -4.34
CA ASP A 16 -4.26 -6.82 -3.35
C ASP A 16 -4.33 -7.98 -2.35
N GLY A 17 -3.51 -9.01 -2.52
CA GLY A 17 -3.59 -10.22 -1.71
C GLY A 17 -3.49 -9.98 -0.21
N CYS A 18 -2.71 -9.00 0.26
CA CYS A 18 -2.57 -8.76 1.70
C CYS A 18 -3.82 -8.09 2.29
N GLN A 19 -4.48 -7.22 1.53
CA GLN A 19 -5.75 -6.63 1.93
C GLN A 19 -6.88 -7.67 1.89
N LEU A 20 -6.91 -8.51 0.86
CA LEU A 20 -7.89 -9.60 0.77
C LEU A 20 -7.72 -10.59 1.91
N SER A 21 -6.48 -10.95 2.30
CA SER A 21 -6.25 -11.80 3.47
C SER A 21 -6.78 -11.21 4.78
N LEU A 22 -6.85 -9.87 4.90
CA LEU A 22 -7.48 -9.20 6.05
C LEU A 22 -9.02 -9.30 5.99
N LEU A 23 -9.59 -9.22 4.78
CA LEU A 23 -11.03 -9.37 4.56
C LEU A 23 -11.49 -10.83 4.69
N ASP A 24 -10.61 -11.78 4.39
CA ASP A 24 -10.82 -13.22 4.56
C ASP A 24 -10.77 -13.68 6.03
N CYS A 25 -10.63 -12.75 6.99
CA CYS A 25 -10.78 -13.05 8.43
C CYS A 25 -12.24 -13.31 8.85
N GLU A 26 -13.17 -13.55 7.93
CA GLU A 26 -14.56 -13.98 8.17
C GLU A 26 -15.21 -13.40 9.46
N ASP A 27 -15.51 -14.25 10.45
CA ASP A 27 -16.16 -13.85 11.71
C ASP A 27 -15.22 -13.00 12.60
N GLU A 28 -13.91 -13.24 12.53
CA GLU A 28 -12.90 -12.44 13.24
C GLU A 28 -12.83 -10.99 12.72
N LEU A 29 -13.23 -10.72 11.47
CA LEU A 29 -13.27 -9.35 10.93
C LEU A 29 -14.28 -8.48 11.70
N LEU A 30 -15.42 -9.05 12.09
CA LEU A 30 -16.42 -8.35 12.90
C LEU A 30 -15.86 -8.03 14.30
N SER A 31 -15.18 -8.99 14.91
CA SER A 31 -14.50 -8.81 16.20
C SER A 31 -13.42 -7.73 16.11
N LEU A 32 -12.70 -7.64 15.00
CA LEU A 32 -11.72 -6.59 14.75
C LEU A 32 -12.39 -5.21 14.64
N GLY A 33 -13.55 -5.13 14.00
CA GLY A 33 -14.36 -3.90 13.90
C GLY A 33 -14.83 -3.35 15.25
N GLU A 34 -14.88 -4.18 16.30
CA GLU A 34 -15.16 -3.74 17.67
C GLU A 34 -13.93 -3.14 18.38
N GLN A 35 -12.73 -3.45 17.89
CA GLN A 35 -11.45 -3.04 18.49
C GLN A 35 -10.82 -1.84 17.80
N VAL A 36 -11.11 -1.61 16.52
CA VAL A 36 -10.55 -0.51 15.72
C VAL A 36 -11.62 0.15 14.86
N GLN A 37 -11.45 1.44 14.59
CA GLN A 37 -12.21 2.13 13.56
C GLN A 37 -11.46 2.07 12.23
N PHE A 38 -12.01 1.37 11.23
CA PHE A 38 -11.52 1.44 9.85
C PHE A 38 -11.84 2.82 9.26
N ALA A 39 -10.90 3.74 9.34
CA ALA A 39 -11.06 5.13 8.91
C ALA A 39 -10.73 5.31 7.42
N ASN A 40 -9.83 4.52 6.86
CA ASN A 40 -9.50 4.54 5.43
C ASN A 40 -9.21 3.11 4.96
N PHE A 41 -10.16 2.47 4.28
CA PHE A 41 -9.96 1.15 3.69
C PHE A 41 -10.75 1.02 2.38
N PRO A 42 -10.23 1.59 1.26
CA PRO A 42 -10.96 1.67 -0.01
C PRO A 42 -11.41 0.32 -0.60
N GLU A 43 -10.70 -0.76 -0.30
CA GLU A 43 -11.06 -2.11 -0.75
C GLU A 43 -12.33 -2.62 -0.04
N ALA A 44 -12.56 -2.20 1.21
CA ALA A 44 -13.66 -2.67 2.04
C ALA A 44 -14.86 -1.70 2.07
N SER A 45 -14.62 -0.40 1.89
CA SER A 45 -15.64 0.64 2.07
C SER A 45 -15.34 1.90 1.25
N SER A 46 -16.41 2.57 0.82
CA SER A 46 -16.35 3.90 0.22
C SER A 46 -16.33 5.04 1.26
N ASP A 47 -16.55 4.73 2.54
CA ASP A 47 -16.44 5.70 3.63
C ASP A 47 -14.96 5.93 3.98
N ILE A 48 -14.40 7.00 3.41
CA ILE A 48 -13.00 7.38 3.61
C ILE A 48 -12.93 8.63 4.48
N GLN A 49 -12.37 8.47 5.66
CA GLN A 49 -12.17 9.50 6.66
C GLN A 49 -10.70 9.97 6.64
N PRO A 50 -10.45 11.30 6.65
CA PRO A 50 -9.09 11.82 6.66
C PRO A 50 -8.35 11.47 7.97
N GLY A 51 -7.02 11.52 7.90
CA GLY A 51 -6.13 11.33 9.05
C GLY A 51 -6.18 12.48 10.06
N PRO A 52 -5.40 12.39 11.16
CA PRO A 52 -4.36 11.39 11.41
C PRO A 52 -4.92 10.00 11.79
N TYR A 53 -4.08 8.98 11.62
CA TYR A 53 -4.39 7.58 11.92
C TYR A 53 -3.47 7.06 13.03
N ASP A 54 -4.01 6.25 13.93
CA ASP A 54 -3.22 5.59 14.98
C ASP A 54 -2.34 4.49 14.39
N ILE A 55 -2.89 3.73 13.44
CA ILE A 55 -2.21 2.63 12.76
C ILE A 55 -2.46 2.75 11.26
N SER A 56 -1.42 2.54 10.47
CA SER A 56 -1.51 2.41 9.02
C SER A 56 -0.84 1.12 8.57
N LEU A 57 -1.63 0.24 7.96
CA LEU A 57 -1.14 -0.96 7.29
C LEU A 57 -0.85 -0.61 5.84
N VAL A 58 0.36 -0.91 5.38
CA VAL A 58 0.81 -0.57 4.03
C VAL A 58 1.19 -1.83 3.29
N GLU A 59 0.50 -2.13 2.20
CA GLU A 59 0.91 -3.17 1.25
C GLU A 59 1.49 -2.57 -0.03
N GLY A 60 2.23 -3.39 -0.77
CA GLY A 60 2.81 -3.01 -2.05
C GLY A 60 4.14 -2.27 -1.93
N SER A 61 4.94 -2.36 -2.98
CA SER A 61 6.24 -1.69 -3.11
C SER A 61 6.11 -0.32 -3.76
N VAL A 62 7.14 0.50 -3.68
CA VAL A 62 7.21 1.82 -4.34
C VAL A 62 7.87 1.66 -5.70
N CYS A 63 7.16 1.96 -6.79
CA CYS A 63 7.71 1.84 -8.16
C CYS A 63 7.42 3.05 -9.07
N THR A 64 6.71 4.07 -8.57
CA THR A 64 6.46 5.33 -9.29
C THR A 64 6.89 6.55 -8.46
N PRO A 65 7.17 7.70 -9.09
CA PRO A 65 7.39 8.94 -8.36
C PRO A 65 6.20 9.35 -7.48
N HIS A 66 4.98 9.02 -7.91
CA HIS A 66 3.77 9.29 -7.11
C HIS A 66 3.77 8.46 -5.83
N ASP A 67 4.10 7.17 -5.92
CA ASP A 67 4.21 6.28 -4.76
C ASP A 67 5.25 6.81 -3.76
N ALA A 68 6.42 7.23 -4.25
CA ALA A 68 7.50 7.77 -3.40
C ALA A 68 7.06 9.03 -2.63
N ALA A 69 6.29 9.92 -3.27
CA ALA A 69 5.72 11.08 -2.58
C ALA A 69 4.60 10.67 -1.61
N ARG A 70 3.75 9.72 -2.01
CA ARG A 70 2.57 9.30 -1.24
C ARG A 70 2.96 8.57 0.05
N ILE A 71 4.01 7.74 0.04
CA ILE A 71 4.44 7.05 1.27
C ILE A 71 4.95 8.01 2.35
N GLN A 72 5.59 9.12 1.96
CA GLN A 72 5.96 10.19 2.90
C GLN A 72 4.73 10.83 3.54
N GLN A 73 3.70 11.10 2.75
CA GLN A 73 2.43 11.64 3.24
C GLN A 73 1.76 10.65 4.20
N VAL A 74 1.72 9.36 3.85
CA VAL A 74 1.23 8.29 4.73
C VAL A 74 2.02 8.29 6.04
N ARG A 75 3.35 8.29 6.00
CA ARG A 75 4.18 8.33 7.20
C ARG A 75 3.90 9.53 8.11
N GLN A 76 3.65 10.71 7.54
CA GLN A 76 3.35 11.94 8.29
C GLN A 76 1.99 11.90 9.00
N GLN A 77 1.00 11.20 8.43
CA GLN A 77 -0.35 11.10 9.02
C GLN A 77 -0.54 9.86 9.91
N SER A 78 0.44 8.96 9.98
CA SER A 78 0.38 7.74 10.80
C SER A 78 1.18 7.90 12.08
N ARG A 79 0.60 7.51 13.23
CA ARG A 79 1.38 7.31 14.46
C ARG A 79 2.24 6.06 14.36
N ILE A 80 1.65 4.93 13.98
CA ILE A 80 2.34 3.67 13.68
C ILE A 80 2.09 3.31 12.22
N LEU A 81 3.16 2.95 11.50
CA LEU A 81 3.09 2.43 10.13
C LEU A 81 3.68 1.03 10.15
N VAL A 82 2.92 0.07 9.62
CA VAL A 82 3.30 -1.34 9.55
C VAL A 82 3.20 -1.79 8.09
N THR A 83 4.26 -2.38 7.57
CA THR A 83 4.21 -3.04 6.26
C THR A 83 3.52 -4.40 6.40
N ILE A 84 2.65 -4.72 5.45
CA ILE A 84 2.05 -6.05 5.34
C ILE A 84 2.43 -6.68 4.00
N GLY A 85 2.87 -7.94 4.06
CA GLY A 85 3.27 -8.72 2.88
C GLY A 85 4.70 -8.47 2.38
N ALA A 86 5.13 -9.38 1.50
CA ALA A 86 6.49 -9.39 0.94
C ALA A 86 6.77 -8.16 0.04
N CYS A 87 5.76 -7.66 -0.67
CA CYS A 87 5.91 -6.51 -1.57
C CYS A 87 6.32 -5.25 -0.79
N ALA A 88 5.58 -4.89 0.25
CA ALA A 88 5.90 -3.71 1.07
C ALA A 88 7.17 -3.88 1.89
N THR A 89 7.44 -5.11 2.36
CA THR A 89 8.56 -5.39 3.26
C THR A 89 9.90 -5.53 2.54
N ALA A 90 9.90 -6.13 1.34
CA ALA A 90 11.14 -6.53 0.64
C ALA A 90 11.10 -6.26 -0.88
N GLY A 91 10.09 -5.54 -1.38
CA GLY A 91 9.91 -5.24 -2.80
C GLY A 91 9.14 -6.32 -3.59
N GLY A 92 9.09 -7.56 -3.08
CA GLY A 92 8.26 -8.65 -3.62
C GLY A 92 8.57 -9.04 -5.06
N ILE A 93 7.57 -9.58 -5.76
CA ILE A 93 7.68 -9.97 -7.18
C ILE A 93 7.98 -8.76 -8.07
N GLN A 94 7.47 -7.58 -7.69
CA GLN A 94 7.69 -6.33 -8.41
C GLN A 94 9.18 -5.98 -8.48
N ALA A 95 9.97 -6.31 -7.45
CA ALA A 95 11.41 -6.04 -7.43
C ALA A 95 12.23 -6.88 -8.43
N LEU A 96 11.66 -7.92 -9.06
CA LEU A 96 12.35 -8.65 -10.12
C LEU A 96 12.73 -7.75 -11.30
N ARG A 97 11.99 -6.67 -11.54
CA ARG A 97 12.32 -5.67 -12.57
C ARG A 97 13.63 -4.92 -12.31
N ASN A 98 14.13 -4.91 -11.06
CA ASN A 98 15.33 -4.15 -10.69
C ASN A 98 16.60 -4.68 -11.39
N PHE A 99 16.51 -5.87 -11.96
CA PHE A 99 17.59 -6.53 -12.70
C PHE A 99 17.44 -6.38 -14.23
N ALA A 100 16.58 -5.47 -14.70
CA ALA A 100 16.31 -5.25 -16.12
C ALA A 100 16.06 -3.77 -16.44
N ASP A 101 15.99 -3.42 -17.73
CA ASP A 101 15.60 -2.08 -18.17
C ASP A 101 14.07 -1.93 -18.22
N VAL A 102 13.53 -1.19 -17.26
CA VAL A 102 12.09 -0.87 -17.19
C VAL A 102 11.60 -0.14 -18.44
N LYS A 103 12.45 0.66 -19.10
CA LYS A 103 12.06 1.37 -20.33
C LYS A 103 11.85 0.39 -21.49
N GLU A 104 12.66 -0.66 -21.54
CA GLU A 104 12.48 -1.75 -22.51
C GLU A 104 11.12 -2.42 -22.28
N TYR A 105 10.79 -2.79 -21.03
CA TYR A 105 9.48 -3.35 -20.70
C TYR A 105 8.32 -2.44 -21.11
N ALA A 106 8.41 -1.14 -20.81
CA ALA A 106 7.38 -0.19 -21.18
C ALA A 106 7.21 -0.11 -22.71
N SER A 107 8.31 -0.16 -23.48
CA SER A 107 8.26 -0.11 -24.94
C SER A 107 7.63 -1.35 -25.60
N VAL A 108 7.71 -2.51 -24.93
CA VAL A 108 7.10 -3.76 -25.40
C VAL A 108 5.60 -3.80 -25.07
N VAL A 109 5.21 -3.30 -23.90
CA VAL A 109 3.82 -3.37 -23.41
C VAL A 109 2.96 -2.23 -23.96
N TYR A 110 3.51 -1.02 -24.10
CA TYR A 110 2.75 0.18 -24.43
C TYR A 110 3.15 0.77 -25.78
N ALA A 111 2.15 1.13 -26.60
CA ALA A 111 2.37 1.83 -27.87
C ALA A 111 2.97 3.24 -27.69
N ARG A 112 2.75 3.87 -26.52
CA ARG A 112 3.26 5.19 -26.13
C ARG A 112 3.95 5.10 -24.77
N PRO A 113 5.18 4.54 -24.71
CA PRO A 113 5.90 4.35 -23.45
C PRO A 113 6.28 5.69 -22.78
N ASP A 114 6.30 6.78 -23.55
CA ASP A 114 6.53 8.15 -23.07
C ASP A 114 5.48 8.65 -22.06
N TYR A 115 4.30 8.01 -22.00
CA TYR A 115 3.25 8.35 -21.03
C TYR A 115 3.40 7.62 -19.69
N ILE A 116 4.30 6.64 -19.61
CA ILE A 116 4.46 5.82 -18.42
C ILE A 116 5.52 6.44 -17.51
N SER A 117 5.08 6.99 -16.38
CA SER A 117 5.97 7.47 -15.32
C SER A 117 6.26 6.33 -14.35
N SER A 118 7.49 5.85 -14.34
CA SER A 118 7.96 4.81 -13.43
C SER A 118 9.40 5.07 -13.00
N LEU A 119 9.75 4.64 -11.79
CA LEU A 119 11.14 4.69 -11.29
C LEU A 119 12.00 3.64 -12.02
N ALA A 120 13.31 3.63 -11.82
CA ALA A 120 14.14 2.53 -12.34
C ALA A 120 13.89 1.22 -11.57
N THR A 121 13.52 1.33 -10.29
CA THR A 121 13.41 0.21 -9.36
C THR A 121 12.04 0.16 -8.69
N SER A 122 11.71 -1.00 -8.15
CA SER A 122 10.65 -1.24 -7.18
C SER A 122 11.28 -1.60 -5.85
N THR A 123 11.07 -0.80 -4.80
CA THR A 123 11.75 -0.96 -3.51
C THR A 123 10.78 -1.10 -2.33
N PRO A 124 11.22 -1.68 -1.20
CA PRO A 124 10.46 -1.72 0.05
C PRO A 124 10.01 -0.34 0.52
N ILE A 125 8.96 -0.31 1.34
CA ILE A 125 8.46 0.91 1.99
C ILE A 125 9.53 1.57 2.86
N ALA A 126 10.37 0.78 3.55
CA ALA A 126 11.38 1.28 4.48
C ALA A 126 12.53 2.06 3.80
N ASP A 127 12.66 1.98 2.48
CA ASP A 127 13.67 2.72 1.72
C ASP A 127 13.25 4.18 1.42
N HIS A 128 12.05 4.58 1.83
CA HIS A 128 11.46 5.92 1.65
C HIS A 128 11.12 6.52 3.00
#